data_AF-A0A965LEV5-F1
#
_entry.id   AF-A0A965LEV5-F1
#
_cell.length_a   1.000
_cell.length_b   1.000
_cell.length_c   1.000
_cell.angle_alpha   90.00
_cell.angle_beta   90.00
_cell.angle_gamma   90.00
#
_symmetry.space_group_name_H-M   'P 1'
#
loop_
_entity.id
_entity.type
_entity.pdbx_description
1 polymer ?
#
loop_
_entity_poly.entity_id
_entity_poly.type
_entity_poly.pdbx_seq_one_letter_code
_entity_poly.pdbx_strand_id
1 'polypeptide(L)'
;MRQEATVPPLLNLAWEKTGLVDGDPDAREELRVSLVREAAGRSDFAWCLLHIPQMDPKARGLAYAMASWDAANEGFPPRARELLQAAEQDNFIRTDEETARLQAYLAASEQRLGREKEAQRHLASILDVRGRGYAKALVQAAQWARNMPGAMGETKDFAPEAVPELVKSLDAVLRDEKQDHARKRQALLLAEKIVAKADPANGAQGWAQLALSAHAAGLLGEAAVCSRRSKDLAMSLDPRTEQYGISLAAAARALARCGDREDAQRCLDLAAAKPGVVALFFQPPVLMALAEAHQAMGDATKADEAWLKALEVARSHHHPRARAINVVLVLRSLLEAGREPTPDMVAVMDSIARGEGGTAALPPGYVRVEAKPANPPAKPKGTSK
;
A
#
# COMPACT_ATOMS: atom_id res chain seq x y z
N MET A 1 8.80 22.95 13.66
CA MET A 1 8.21 21.70 14.18
C MET A 1 6.97 21.42 13.34
N ARG A 2 6.89 20.29 12.62
CA ARG A 2 5.65 19.87 11.96
C ARG A 2 4.67 19.44 13.07
N GLN A 3 3.45 19.97 13.09
CA GLN A 3 2.42 19.53 14.03
C GLN A 3 2.06 18.07 13.73
N GLU A 4 1.90 17.25 14.77
CA GLU A 4 1.38 15.89 14.62
C GLU A 4 -0.06 15.98 14.09
N ALA A 5 -0.35 15.27 12.99
CA ALA A 5 -1.67 15.26 12.39
C ALA A 5 -2.67 14.59 13.34
N THR A 6 -3.89 15.13 13.43
CA THR A 6 -5.00 14.44 14.09
C THR A 6 -5.29 13.15 13.33
N VAL A 7 -5.32 12.02 14.04
CA VAL A 7 -5.65 10.71 13.49
C VAL A 7 -6.94 10.79 12.66
N PRO A 8 -6.92 10.41 11.37
CA PRO A 8 -8.13 10.36 10.57
C PRO A 8 -9.14 9.38 11.19
N PRO A 9 -10.39 9.78 11.48
CA PRO A 9 -11.44 8.87 11.96
C PRO A 9 -11.56 7.60 11.12
N LEU A 10 -11.33 7.74 9.81
CA LEU A 10 -11.34 6.65 8.85
C LEU A 10 -10.25 5.59 9.07
N LEU A 11 -9.08 5.96 9.62
CA LEU A 11 -8.00 5.01 9.91
C LEU A 11 -8.38 4.07 11.07
N ASN A 12 -9.03 4.62 12.10
CA ASN A 12 -9.59 3.84 13.20
C ASN A 12 -10.72 2.92 12.72
N LEU A 13 -11.58 3.43 11.83
CA LEU A 13 -12.64 2.60 11.22
C LEU A 13 -12.03 1.45 10.41
N ALA A 14 -11.03 1.71 9.56
CA ALA A 14 -10.34 0.67 8.80
C ALA A 14 -9.71 -0.39 9.72
N TRP A 15 -9.07 0.05 10.81
CA TRP A 15 -8.49 -0.84 11.82
C TRP A 15 -9.55 -1.72 12.49
N GLU A 16 -10.67 -1.13 12.93
CA GLU A 16 -11.80 -1.86 13.52
C GLU A 16 -12.31 -2.94 12.55
N LYS A 17 -12.50 -2.58 11.28
CA LYS A 17 -13.01 -3.50 10.26
C LYS A 17 -12.03 -4.63 9.91
N THR A 18 -10.76 -4.58 10.30
CA THR A 18 -9.87 -5.76 10.23
C THR A 18 -10.40 -6.92 11.10
N GLY A 19 -11.18 -6.63 12.14
CA GLY A 19 -11.85 -7.63 12.97
C GLY A 19 -12.90 -8.47 12.23
N LEU A 20 -13.37 -8.01 11.05
CA LEU A 20 -14.30 -8.77 10.20
C LEU A 20 -13.64 -9.97 9.51
N VAL A 21 -12.31 -9.99 9.42
CA VAL A 21 -11.52 -11.08 8.82
C VAL A 21 -11.31 -12.19 9.86
N ASP A 22 -12.41 -12.75 10.36
CA ASP A 22 -12.38 -13.82 11.34
C ASP A 22 -11.99 -15.15 10.69
N GLY A 23 -11.30 -16.01 11.45
CA GLY A 23 -10.81 -17.33 11.00
C GLY A 23 -9.57 -17.31 10.11
N ASP A 24 -8.97 -16.14 9.83
CA ASP A 24 -7.72 -16.00 9.08
C ASP A 24 -6.82 -14.93 9.72
N PRO A 25 -6.07 -15.29 10.78
CA PRO A 25 -5.23 -14.34 11.48
C PRO A 25 -4.11 -13.79 10.58
N ASP A 26 -3.62 -14.54 9.60
CA ASP A 26 -2.56 -14.07 8.70
C ASP A 26 -3.07 -12.94 7.81
N ALA A 27 -4.20 -13.13 7.13
CA ALA A 27 -4.81 -12.09 6.30
C ALA A 27 -5.19 -10.83 7.11
N ARG A 28 -5.68 -11.01 8.35
CA ARG A 28 -5.97 -9.88 9.24
C ARG A 28 -4.72 -9.08 9.57
N GLU A 29 -3.62 -9.75 9.94
CA GLU A 29 -2.39 -9.05 10.30
C GLU A 29 -1.71 -8.42 9.08
N GLU A 30 -1.79 -9.02 7.89
CA GLU A 30 -1.32 -8.38 6.64
C GLU A 30 -2.05 -7.05 6.37
N LEU A 31 -3.38 -7.04 6.54
CA LEU A 31 -4.16 -5.80 6.42
C LEU A 31 -3.75 -4.76 7.46
N ARG A 32 -3.51 -5.17 8.71
CA ARG A 32 -3.05 -4.28 9.78
C ARG A 32 -1.66 -3.70 9.50
N VAL A 33 -0.72 -4.51 9.00
CA VAL A 33 0.60 -4.04 8.55
C VAL A 33 0.42 -2.99 7.46
N SER A 34 -0.48 -3.23 6.48
CA SER A 34 -0.77 -2.25 5.42
C SER A 34 -1.33 -0.94 5.98
N LEU A 35 -2.21 -0.97 6.98
CA LEU A 35 -2.76 0.24 7.62
C LEU A 35 -1.70 1.01 8.43
N VAL A 36 -0.82 0.30 9.14
CA VAL A 36 0.34 0.90 9.83
C VAL A 36 1.24 1.65 8.86
N ARG A 37 1.46 1.10 7.66
CA ARG A 37 2.25 1.77 6.63
C ARG A 37 1.58 2.99 6.04
N GLU A 38 0.26 2.94 5.86
CA GLU A 38 -0.51 4.11 5.43
C GLU A 38 -0.44 5.23 6.48
N ALA A 39 -0.61 4.89 7.76
CA ALA A 39 -0.46 5.83 8.87
C ALA A 39 0.95 6.44 8.92
N ALA A 40 1.99 5.61 8.82
CA ALA A 40 3.38 6.06 8.83
C ALA A 40 3.72 6.95 7.63
N GLY A 41 3.20 6.64 6.43
CA GLY A 41 3.35 7.48 5.23
C GLY A 41 2.71 8.87 5.38
N ARG A 42 1.67 8.98 6.21
CA ARG A 42 1.03 10.26 6.60
C ARG A 42 1.72 10.95 7.76
N SER A 43 2.84 10.41 8.23
CA SER A 43 3.54 10.87 9.43
C SER A 43 2.74 10.75 10.74
N ASP A 44 1.74 9.85 10.80
CA ASP A 44 0.94 9.58 12.01
C ASP A 44 1.59 8.48 12.87
N PHE A 45 2.80 8.77 13.36
CA PHE A 45 3.59 7.80 14.14
C PHE A 45 3.02 7.55 15.53
N ALA A 46 2.27 8.51 16.09
CA ALA A 46 1.57 8.34 17.35
C ALA A 46 0.50 7.24 17.23
N TRP A 47 -0.26 7.23 16.12
CA TRP A 47 -1.20 6.16 15.83
C TRP A 47 -0.51 4.80 15.68
N CYS A 48 0.62 4.74 14.98
CA CYS A 48 1.41 3.51 14.83
C CYS A 48 1.83 2.94 16.19
N LEU A 49 2.39 3.79 17.07
CA LEU A 49 2.84 3.38 18.41
C LEU A 49 1.68 2.92 19.31
N LEU A 50 0.46 3.40 19.07
CA LEU A 50 -0.74 2.98 19.81
C LEU A 50 -1.29 1.62 19.33
N HIS A 51 -1.22 1.33 18.02
CA HIS A 51 -1.90 0.18 17.42
C HIS A 51 -1.00 -1.04 17.18
N ILE A 52 0.28 -0.83 16.85
CA ILE A 52 1.21 -1.95 16.65
C ILE A 52 1.31 -2.87 17.89
N PRO A 53 1.30 -2.39 19.16
CA PRO A 53 1.27 -3.26 20.33
C PRO A 53 0.10 -4.25 20.39
N GLN A 54 -1.02 -3.93 19.72
CA GLN A 54 -2.26 -4.73 19.70
C GLN A 54 -2.25 -5.80 18.59
N MET A 55 -1.23 -5.82 17.73
CA MET A 55 -1.06 -6.80 16.67
C MET A 55 -0.58 -8.14 17.20
N ASP A 56 -0.74 -9.19 16.40
CA ASP A 56 -0.15 -10.48 16.70
C ASP A 56 1.39 -10.36 16.80
N PRO A 57 2.04 -10.98 17.81
CA PRO A 57 3.50 -10.97 17.95
C PRO A 57 4.27 -11.35 16.68
N LYS A 58 3.71 -12.19 15.79
CA LYS A 58 4.36 -12.56 14.52
C LYS A 58 4.52 -11.39 13.55
N ALA A 59 3.55 -10.48 13.52
CA ALA A 59 3.53 -9.33 12.62
C ALA A 59 4.06 -8.04 13.25
N ARG A 60 4.05 -7.95 14.59
CA ARG A 60 4.36 -6.75 15.36
C ARG A 60 5.74 -6.17 15.07
N GLY A 61 6.80 -6.97 15.14
CA GLY A 61 8.17 -6.52 14.87
C GLY A 61 8.34 -5.99 13.45
N LEU A 62 7.75 -6.67 12.46
CA LEU A 62 7.79 -6.22 11.06
C LEU A 62 7.06 -4.88 10.89
N ALA A 63 5.88 -4.73 11.51
CA ALA A 63 5.12 -3.47 11.47
C ALA A 63 5.93 -2.30 12.05
N TYR A 64 6.61 -2.50 13.19
CA TYR A 64 7.50 -1.48 13.75
C TYR A 64 8.67 -1.13 12.81
N ALA A 65 9.34 -2.13 12.23
CA ALA A 65 10.47 -1.90 11.32
C ALA A 65 10.04 -1.17 10.04
N MET A 66 8.88 -1.52 9.48
CA MET A 66 8.32 -0.83 8.31
C MET A 66 7.91 0.62 8.64
N ALA A 67 7.28 0.86 9.79
CA ALA A 67 6.95 2.20 10.24
C ALA A 67 8.21 3.03 10.52
N SER A 68 9.27 2.43 11.06
CA SER A 68 10.58 3.09 11.25
C SER A 68 11.19 3.53 9.92
N TRP A 69 11.15 2.66 8.92
CA TRP A 69 11.62 2.95 7.57
C TRP A 69 10.88 4.14 6.96
N ASP A 70 9.55 4.16 7.09
CA ASP A 70 8.71 5.28 6.66
C ASP A 70 9.03 6.57 7.41
N ALA A 71 9.15 6.52 8.74
CA ALA A 71 9.56 7.67 9.53
C ALA A 71 10.94 8.23 9.13
N ALA A 72 11.89 7.34 8.81
CA ALA A 72 13.22 7.73 8.37
C ALA A 72 13.19 8.39 6.99
N ASN A 73 12.36 7.88 6.06
CA ASN A 73 12.18 8.47 4.74
C ASN A 73 11.47 9.82 4.78
N GLU A 74 10.44 9.97 5.61
CA GLU A 74 9.68 11.21 5.77
C GLU A 74 10.45 12.31 6.55
N GLY A 75 11.66 12.00 7.03
CA GLY A 75 12.53 12.97 7.71
C GLY A 75 12.19 13.16 9.20
N PHE A 76 11.73 12.10 9.88
CA PHE A 76 11.45 12.08 11.32
C PHE A 76 12.42 11.16 12.10
N PRO A 77 13.74 11.48 12.19
CA PRO A 77 14.72 10.62 12.85
C PRO A 77 14.39 10.21 14.30
N PRO A 78 13.83 11.08 15.17
CA PRO A 78 13.48 10.68 16.52
C PRO A 78 12.43 9.56 16.55
N ARG A 79 11.36 9.70 15.75
CA ARG A 79 10.29 8.68 15.65
C ARG A 79 10.79 7.41 14.98
N ALA A 80 11.62 7.53 13.95
CA ALA A 80 12.26 6.38 13.33
C ALA A 80 13.08 5.56 14.35
N ARG A 81 13.86 6.21 15.22
CA ARG A 81 14.64 5.53 16.28
C ARG A 81 13.77 4.86 17.33
N GLU A 82 12.70 5.52 17.76
CA GLU A 82 11.73 4.97 18.71
C GLU A 82 11.08 3.69 18.17
N LEU A 83 10.57 3.74 16.94
CA LEU A 83 9.98 2.58 16.25
C LEU A 83 11.00 1.46 16.01
N LEU A 84 12.24 1.83 15.67
CA LEU A 84 13.34 0.88 15.48
C LEU A 84 13.66 0.14 16.79
N GLN A 85 13.79 0.87 17.89
CA GLN A 85 14.04 0.28 19.21
C GLN A 85 12.90 -0.68 19.61
N ALA A 86 11.65 -0.32 19.33
CA ALA A 86 10.50 -1.20 19.58
C ALA A 86 10.55 -2.47 18.71
N ALA A 87 10.98 -2.37 17.45
CA ALA A 87 11.17 -3.53 16.57
C ALA A 87 12.27 -4.48 17.07
N GLU A 88 13.41 -3.94 17.52
CA GLU A 88 14.53 -4.74 18.05
C GLU A 88 14.21 -5.47 19.36
N GLN A 89 13.35 -4.86 20.18
CA GLN A 89 12.90 -5.43 21.46
C GLN A 89 11.80 -6.50 21.27
N ASP A 90 11.23 -6.61 20.07
CA ASP A 90 10.18 -7.58 19.78
C ASP A 90 10.76 -9.00 19.61
N ASN A 91 10.89 -9.69 20.75
CA ASN A 91 11.39 -11.05 20.83
C ASN A 91 10.28 -12.06 20.49
N PHE A 92 10.19 -12.46 19.22
CA PHE A 92 9.28 -13.50 18.74
C PHE A 92 10.02 -14.48 17.81
N ILE A 93 9.65 -15.76 17.86
CA ILE A 93 10.21 -16.81 16.99
C ILE A 93 9.56 -16.67 15.61
N ARG A 94 10.37 -16.41 14.59
CA ARG A 94 9.90 -16.11 13.22
C ARG A 94 10.44 -17.15 12.25
N THR A 95 9.76 -17.31 11.13
CA THR A 95 10.31 -18.01 9.97
C THR A 95 11.54 -17.27 9.43
N ASP A 96 12.36 -17.95 8.63
CA ASP A 96 13.53 -17.33 7.99
C ASP A 96 13.12 -16.17 7.07
N GLU A 97 11.99 -16.30 6.36
CA GLU A 97 11.47 -15.26 5.48
C GLU A 97 11.00 -14.02 6.26
N GLU A 98 10.21 -14.20 7.31
CA GLU A 98 9.76 -13.10 8.18
C GLU A 98 10.95 -12.41 8.85
N THR A 99 11.93 -13.19 9.32
CA THR A 99 13.18 -12.66 9.89
C THR A 99 13.94 -11.85 8.85
N ALA A 100 14.08 -12.36 7.63
CA ALA A 100 14.75 -11.65 6.55
C ALA A 100 14.07 -10.31 6.21
N ARG A 101 12.74 -10.29 6.12
CA ARG A 101 11.98 -9.05 5.87
C ARG A 101 12.13 -8.05 7.02
N LEU A 102 12.01 -8.50 8.27
CA LEU A 102 12.24 -7.66 9.45
C LEU A 102 13.63 -7.03 9.42
N GLN A 103 14.67 -7.85 9.26
CA GLN A 103 16.07 -7.39 9.25
C GLN A 103 16.36 -6.48 8.05
N ALA A 104 15.70 -6.69 6.90
CA ALA A 104 15.82 -5.80 5.74
C ALA A 104 15.34 -4.38 6.06
N TYR A 105 14.19 -4.23 6.70
CA TYR A 105 13.66 -2.92 7.09
C TYR A 105 14.46 -2.27 8.22
N LEU A 106 14.95 -3.05 9.19
CA LEU A 106 15.87 -2.57 10.22
C LEU A 106 17.14 -2.01 9.57
N ALA A 107 17.78 -2.79 8.69
CA ALA A 107 19.00 -2.36 8.00
C ALA A 107 18.79 -1.07 7.19
N ALA A 108 17.70 -0.99 6.44
CA ALA A 108 17.37 0.18 5.62
C ALA A 108 17.13 1.43 6.47
N SER A 109 16.38 1.28 7.56
CA SER A 109 16.11 2.36 8.52
C SER A 109 17.41 2.85 9.16
N GLU A 110 18.29 1.93 9.57
CA GLU A 110 19.59 2.28 10.14
C GLU A 110 20.48 3.04 9.15
N GLN A 111 20.54 2.56 7.91
CA GLN A 111 21.29 3.23 6.86
C GLN A 111 20.77 4.65 6.60
N ARG A 112 19.45 4.83 6.61
CA ARG A 112 18.80 6.13 6.42
C ARG A 112 19.10 7.09 7.57
N LEU A 113 19.21 6.57 8.79
CA LEU A 113 19.58 7.31 10.01
C LEU A 113 21.09 7.57 10.13
N GLY A 114 21.90 7.04 9.22
CA GLY A 114 23.35 7.21 9.20
C GLY A 114 24.12 6.29 10.15
N ARG A 115 23.49 5.20 10.61
CA ARG A 115 24.05 4.17 11.48
C ARG A 115 24.51 2.96 10.66
N GLU A 116 25.56 3.19 9.87
CA GLU A 116 26.02 2.23 8.84
C GLU A 116 26.52 0.90 9.42
N LYS A 117 27.13 0.92 10.61
CA LYS A 117 27.61 -0.30 11.27
C LYS A 117 26.45 -1.20 11.70
N GLU A 118 25.41 -0.59 12.23
CA GLU A 118 24.17 -1.23 12.65
C GLU A 118 23.42 -1.79 11.43
N ALA A 119 23.33 -1.02 10.34
CA ALA A 119 22.77 -1.49 9.08
C ALA A 119 23.47 -2.75 8.55
N GLN A 120 24.82 -2.77 8.57
CA GLN A 120 25.59 -3.95 8.16
C GLN A 120 25.41 -5.14 9.10
N ARG A 121 25.23 -4.91 10.40
CA ARG A 121 24.92 -5.97 11.37
C ARG A 121 23.59 -6.66 11.05
N HIS A 122 22.55 -5.88 10.72
CA HIS A 122 21.25 -6.43 10.30
C HIS A 122 21.35 -7.14 8.94
N LEU A 123 22.09 -6.61 7.97
CA LEU A 123 22.32 -7.29 6.70
C LEU A 123 23.01 -8.65 6.88
N ALA A 124 23.99 -8.71 7.78
CA ALA A 124 24.75 -9.93 8.05
C ALA A 124 23.92 -11.02 8.75
N SER A 125 22.84 -10.65 9.46
CA SER A 125 21.96 -11.61 10.13
C SER A 125 20.99 -12.31 9.17
N ILE A 126 20.84 -11.80 7.94
CA ILE A 126 19.97 -12.40 6.92
C ILE A 126 20.72 -13.55 6.25
N LEU A 127 20.30 -14.78 6.55
CA LEU A 127 20.88 -16.01 6.02
C LEU A 127 20.34 -16.36 4.63
N ASP A 128 19.07 -16.05 4.36
CA ASP A 128 18.43 -16.31 3.06
C ASP A 128 18.98 -15.41 1.94
N VAL A 129 19.28 -16.00 0.79
CA VAL A 129 19.88 -15.30 -0.36
C VAL A 129 18.90 -14.29 -0.97
N ARG A 130 17.61 -14.65 -1.07
CA ARG A 130 16.59 -13.76 -1.65
C ARG A 130 16.34 -12.56 -0.74
N GLY A 131 16.14 -12.83 0.55
CA GLY A 131 16.00 -11.82 1.60
C GLY A 131 17.20 -10.89 1.68
N ARG A 132 18.43 -11.41 1.50
CA ARG A 132 19.64 -10.59 1.45
C ARG A 132 19.67 -9.69 0.21
N GLY A 133 19.22 -10.17 -0.94
CA GLY A 133 19.08 -9.35 -2.16
C GLY A 133 18.09 -8.20 -1.95
N TYR A 134 16.92 -8.50 -1.39
CA TYR A 134 15.91 -7.50 -1.03
C TYR A 134 16.46 -6.47 -0.01
N ALA A 135 17.11 -6.92 1.06
CA ALA A 135 17.69 -6.04 2.06
C ALA A 135 18.79 -5.12 1.52
N LYS A 136 19.68 -5.66 0.67
CA LYS A 136 20.72 -4.87 -0.01
C LYS A 136 20.09 -3.78 -0.87
N ALA A 137 19.01 -4.10 -1.60
CA ALA A 137 18.28 -3.12 -2.39
C ALA A 137 17.75 -1.98 -1.51
N LEU A 138 17.09 -2.29 -0.39
CA LEU A 138 16.56 -1.26 0.52
C LEU A 138 17.67 -0.40 1.14
N VAL A 139 18.76 -1.01 1.59
CA VAL A 139 19.92 -0.29 2.14
C VAL A 139 20.55 0.62 1.08
N GLN A 140 20.66 0.15 -0.17
CA GLN A 140 21.17 0.96 -1.27
C GLN A 140 20.26 2.16 -1.56
N ALA A 141 18.92 1.98 -1.56
CA ALA A 141 17.99 3.10 -1.64
C ALA A 141 18.17 4.11 -0.51
N ALA A 142 18.28 3.64 0.74
CA ALA A 142 18.52 4.49 1.89
C ALA A 142 19.80 5.32 1.75
N GLN A 143 20.87 4.69 1.25
CA GLN A 143 22.16 5.34 0.98
C GLN A 143 22.04 6.39 -0.12
N TRP A 144 21.35 6.09 -1.23
CA TRP A 144 21.12 7.04 -2.32
C TRP A 144 20.34 8.25 -1.88
N ALA A 145 19.22 8.02 -1.18
CA ALA A 145 18.40 9.09 -0.69
C ALA A 145 19.17 10.01 0.28
N ARG A 146 20.21 9.51 0.96
CA ARG A 146 21.09 10.30 1.85
C ARG A 146 22.22 11.02 1.11
N ASN A 147 22.94 10.33 0.21
CA ASN A 147 24.28 10.71 -0.26
C ASN A 147 24.41 11.14 -1.74
N MET A 148 23.33 11.38 -2.50
CA MET A 148 23.40 11.89 -3.88
C MET A 148 24.33 13.12 -4.01
N PRO A 149 25.32 13.15 -4.95
CA PRO A 149 25.31 12.53 -6.29
C PRO A 149 26.29 11.36 -6.56
N GLY A 150 27.19 10.99 -5.63
CA GLY A 150 28.36 10.17 -5.97
C GLY A 150 28.18 8.64 -5.94
N ALA A 151 27.04 8.16 -5.45
CA ALA A 151 26.86 6.75 -5.09
C ALA A 151 25.98 5.95 -6.06
N MET A 152 25.89 6.31 -7.36
CA MET A 152 25.21 5.47 -8.35
C MET A 152 26.00 4.17 -8.58
N GLY A 153 25.88 3.24 -7.64
CA GLY A 153 26.38 1.87 -7.78
C GLY A 153 25.69 1.16 -8.96
N GLU A 154 26.31 0.08 -9.41
CA GLU A 154 25.72 -0.75 -10.47
C GLU A 154 24.33 -1.23 -10.04
N THR A 155 23.34 -1.04 -10.91
CA THR A 155 21.95 -1.44 -10.63
C THR A 155 21.72 -2.94 -10.80
N LYS A 156 22.78 -3.75 -10.94
CA LYS A 156 22.72 -5.14 -11.44
C LYS A 156 22.03 -6.13 -10.48
N ASP A 157 21.89 -5.78 -9.20
CA ASP A 157 21.46 -6.71 -8.14
C ASP A 157 20.07 -6.41 -7.54
N PHE A 158 19.17 -5.71 -8.26
CA PHE A 158 17.84 -5.42 -7.73
C PHE A 158 16.90 -6.62 -7.76
N ALA A 159 16.37 -6.97 -6.59
CA ALA A 159 15.21 -7.83 -6.48
C ALA A 159 13.98 -7.06 -7.03
N PRO A 160 13.24 -7.59 -8.03
CA PRO A 160 12.06 -6.92 -8.58
C PRO A 160 11.02 -6.54 -7.51
N GLU A 161 10.90 -7.35 -6.45
CA GLU A 161 9.96 -7.10 -5.35
C GLU A 161 10.33 -5.85 -4.52
N ALA A 162 11.57 -5.37 -4.60
CA ALA A 162 12.02 -4.17 -3.89
C ALA A 162 11.64 -2.87 -4.62
N VAL A 163 11.24 -2.93 -5.90
CA VAL A 163 10.99 -1.73 -6.72
C VAL A 163 10.03 -0.73 -6.05
N PRO A 164 8.88 -1.13 -5.47
CA PRO A 164 7.99 -0.17 -4.81
C PRO A 164 8.65 0.60 -3.66
N GLU A 165 9.44 -0.09 -2.82
CA GLU A 165 10.14 0.54 -1.70
C GLU A 165 11.29 1.45 -2.15
N LEU A 166 12.01 1.03 -3.20
CA LEU A 166 13.06 1.83 -3.82
C LEU A 166 12.50 3.15 -4.37
N VAL A 167 11.37 3.07 -5.08
CA VAL A 167 10.65 4.24 -5.59
C VAL A 167 10.18 5.13 -4.44
N LYS A 168 9.62 4.55 -3.37
CA LYS A 168 9.17 5.30 -2.18
C LYS A 168 10.32 6.07 -1.51
N SER A 169 11.51 5.48 -1.41
CA SER A 169 12.68 6.16 -0.82
C SER A 169 13.16 7.36 -1.65
N LEU A 170 13.11 7.24 -2.99
CA LEU A 170 13.48 8.33 -3.90
C LEU A 170 12.38 9.39 -3.98
N ASP A 171 11.11 9.00 -3.86
CA ASP A 171 9.97 9.92 -3.77
C ASP A 171 10.11 10.90 -2.60
N ALA A 172 10.62 10.44 -1.44
CA ALA A 172 10.91 11.33 -0.32
C ALA A 172 11.93 12.43 -0.67
N VAL A 173 12.90 12.14 -1.54
CA VAL A 173 13.86 13.15 -2.06
C VAL A 173 13.17 14.12 -3.01
N LEU A 174 12.24 13.64 -3.84
CA LEU A 174 11.46 14.48 -4.77
C LEU A 174 10.55 15.46 -4.02
N ARG A 175 9.91 14.99 -2.93
CA ARG A 175 9.00 15.78 -2.09
C ARG A 175 9.70 16.76 -1.14
N ASP A 176 10.98 16.59 -0.86
CA ASP A 176 11.71 17.50 0.02
C ASP A 176 11.97 18.85 -0.67
N GLU A 177 11.30 19.90 -0.18
CA GLU A 177 11.41 21.28 -0.66
C GLU A 177 12.82 21.86 -0.53
N LYS A 178 13.64 21.32 0.39
CA LYS A 178 15.02 21.78 0.60
C LYS A 178 15.99 21.27 -0.46
N GLN A 179 15.60 20.27 -1.25
CA GLN A 179 16.46 19.71 -2.29
C GLN A 179 16.40 20.57 -3.55
N ASP A 180 17.56 20.84 -4.13
CA ASP A 180 17.63 21.56 -5.40
C ASP A 180 17.08 20.71 -6.57
N HIS A 181 16.78 21.40 -7.68
CA HIS A 181 16.24 20.76 -8.89
C HIS A 181 17.19 19.72 -9.50
N ALA A 182 18.51 19.90 -9.39
CA ALA A 182 19.48 18.97 -9.97
C ALA A 182 19.45 17.62 -9.24
N ARG A 183 19.38 17.66 -7.91
CA ARG A 183 19.26 16.48 -7.06
C ARG A 183 17.92 15.77 -7.25
N LYS A 184 16.82 16.52 -7.36
CA LYS A 184 15.50 15.95 -7.67
C LYS A 184 15.51 15.24 -9.03
N ARG A 185 16.12 15.84 -10.06
CA ARG A 185 16.27 15.19 -11.38
C ARG A 185 17.12 13.93 -11.32
N GLN A 186 18.21 13.92 -10.57
CA GLN A 186 19.02 12.71 -10.38
C GLN A 186 18.24 11.60 -9.66
N ALA A 187 17.45 11.95 -8.63
CA ALA A 187 16.56 11.01 -7.95
C ALA A 187 15.55 10.39 -8.91
N LEU A 188 14.96 11.22 -9.78
CA LEU A 188 14.04 10.75 -10.80
C LEU A 188 14.74 9.80 -11.78
N LEU A 189 15.87 10.19 -12.39
CA LEU A 189 16.62 9.36 -13.33
C LEU A 189 17.02 7.99 -12.77
N LEU A 190 17.32 7.95 -11.47
CA LEU A 190 17.62 6.71 -10.78
C LEU A 190 16.35 5.86 -10.60
N ALA A 191 15.25 6.47 -10.17
CA ALA A 191 13.98 5.78 -10.03
C ALA A 191 13.47 5.23 -11.38
N GLU A 192 13.66 5.97 -12.47
CA GLU A 192 13.36 5.52 -13.84
C GLU A 192 14.09 4.21 -14.18
N LYS A 193 15.39 4.13 -13.87
CA LYS A 193 16.20 2.93 -14.11
C LYS A 193 15.73 1.74 -13.27
N ILE A 194 15.20 2.00 -12.08
CA ILE A 194 14.69 0.96 -11.18
C ILE A 194 13.34 0.45 -11.70
N VAL A 195 12.41 1.35 -12.01
CA VAL A 195 11.08 1.00 -12.55
C VAL A 195 11.19 0.25 -13.87
N ALA A 196 12.17 0.60 -14.72
CA ALA A 196 12.42 -0.11 -15.98
C ALA A 196 12.82 -1.58 -15.83
N LYS A 197 13.17 -2.05 -14.61
CA LYS A 197 13.50 -3.44 -14.31
C LYS A 197 12.36 -4.24 -13.69
N ALA A 198 11.27 -3.57 -13.32
CA ALA A 198 10.10 -4.23 -12.77
C ALA A 198 9.41 -5.09 -13.85
N ASP A 199 8.63 -6.07 -13.42
CA ASP A 199 7.66 -6.68 -14.32
C ASP A 199 6.68 -5.61 -14.86
N PRO A 200 6.03 -5.85 -16.01
CA PRO A 200 5.20 -4.83 -16.65
C PRO A 200 4.12 -4.20 -15.77
N ALA A 201 3.47 -4.98 -14.87
CA ALA A 201 2.41 -4.47 -14.02
C ALA A 201 2.96 -3.52 -12.94
N ASN A 202 4.00 -3.97 -12.23
CA ASN A 202 4.69 -3.12 -11.25
C ASN A 202 5.38 -1.92 -11.91
N GLY A 203 5.89 -2.08 -13.13
CA GLY A 203 6.46 -1.01 -13.93
C GLY A 203 5.43 0.08 -14.25
N ALA A 204 4.23 -0.29 -14.69
CA ALA A 204 3.19 0.67 -15.06
C ALA A 204 2.76 1.51 -13.85
N GLN A 205 2.56 0.87 -12.69
CA GLN A 205 2.23 1.56 -11.43
C GLN A 205 3.41 2.41 -10.93
N GLY A 206 4.64 1.90 -11.01
CA GLY A 206 5.85 2.64 -10.65
C GLY A 206 6.01 3.92 -11.47
N TRP A 207 5.78 3.86 -12.79
CA TRP A 207 5.78 5.04 -13.66
C TRP A 207 4.68 6.04 -13.31
N ALA A 208 3.47 5.57 -12.98
CA ALA A 208 2.38 6.45 -12.53
C ALA A 208 2.75 7.17 -11.23
N GLN A 209 3.33 6.45 -10.27
CA GLN A 209 3.78 7.04 -9.01
C GLN A 209 4.87 8.09 -9.24
N LEU A 210 5.89 7.78 -10.06
CA LEU A 210 6.94 8.73 -10.40
C LEU A 210 6.40 9.98 -11.09
N ALA A 211 5.39 9.84 -11.96
CA ALA A 211 4.75 10.99 -12.58
C ALA A 211 4.09 11.91 -11.54
N LEU A 212 3.37 11.33 -10.57
CA LEU A 212 2.73 12.10 -9.49
C LEU A 212 3.76 12.79 -8.60
N SER A 213 4.83 12.09 -8.23
CA SER A 213 5.94 12.62 -7.44
C SER A 213 6.69 13.74 -8.17
N ALA A 214 7.02 13.54 -9.44
CA ALA A 214 7.68 14.54 -10.28
C ALA A 214 6.78 15.78 -10.44
N HIS A 215 5.48 15.59 -10.64
CA HIS A 215 4.52 16.69 -10.72
C HIS A 215 4.48 17.49 -9.41
N ALA A 216 4.36 16.82 -8.27
CA ALA A 216 4.40 17.46 -6.95
C ALA A 216 5.72 18.21 -6.69
N ALA A 217 6.82 17.72 -7.26
CA ALA A 217 8.14 18.35 -7.20
C ALA A 217 8.33 19.51 -8.21
N GLY A 218 7.33 19.85 -9.03
CA GLY A 218 7.40 20.90 -10.06
C GLY A 218 8.18 20.50 -11.32
N LEU A 219 8.52 19.22 -11.49
CA LEU A 219 9.21 18.67 -12.66
C LEU A 219 8.18 18.27 -13.75
N LEU A 220 7.45 19.26 -14.27
CA LEU A 220 6.26 19.03 -15.10
C LEU A 220 6.55 18.28 -16.41
N GLY A 221 7.69 18.56 -17.04
CA GLY A 221 8.09 17.89 -18.29
C GLY A 221 8.38 16.41 -18.07
N GLU A 222 9.13 16.10 -17.01
CA GLU A 222 9.47 14.75 -16.63
C GLU A 222 8.25 13.97 -16.10
N ALA A 223 7.34 14.64 -15.38
CA ALA A 223 6.06 14.08 -14.96
C ALA A 223 5.22 13.61 -16.15
N ALA A 224 5.11 14.45 -17.19
CA ALA A 224 4.38 14.11 -18.40
C ALA A 224 5.03 12.96 -19.20
N VAL A 225 6.36 12.82 -19.17
CA VAL A 225 7.04 11.66 -19.76
C VAL A 225 6.74 10.39 -18.97
N CYS A 226 6.81 10.45 -17.64
CA CYS A 226 6.50 9.32 -16.77
C CYS A 226 5.05 8.85 -16.91
N SER A 227 4.08 9.78 -17.00
CA SER A 227 2.66 9.43 -17.16
C SER A 227 2.38 8.73 -18.49
N ARG A 228 3.01 9.18 -19.58
CA ARG A 228 2.92 8.51 -20.89
C ARG A 228 3.54 7.11 -20.89
N ARG A 229 4.71 6.94 -20.26
CA ARG A 229 5.33 5.61 -20.11
C ARG A 229 4.45 4.65 -19.29
N SER A 230 3.82 5.16 -18.24
CA SER A 230 2.84 4.39 -17.46
C SER A 230 1.68 3.93 -18.33
N LYS A 231 1.09 4.83 -19.12
CA LYS A 231 0.02 4.51 -20.08
C LYS A 231 0.46 3.44 -21.08
N ASP A 232 1.57 3.65 -21.77
CA ASP A 232 2.02 2.75 -22.84
C ASP A 232 2.28 1.34 -22.31
N LEU A 233 2.86 1.23 -21.10
CA LEU A 233 3.09 -0.06 -20.45
C LEU A 233 1.78 -0.70 -19.98
N ALA A 234 0.86 0.08 -19.38
CA ALA A 234 -0.46 -0.40 -18.97
C ALA A 234 -1.26 -0.95 -20.16
N MET A 235 -1.22 -0.27 -21.32
CA MET A 235 -1.88 -0.71 -22.55
C MET A 235 -1.29 -2.00 -23.13
N SER A 236 -0.05 -2.35 -22.79
CA SER A 236 0.61 -3.58 -23.22
C SER A 236 0.28 -4.81 -22.35
N LEU A 237 -0.37 -4.63 -21.21
CA LEU A 237 -0.75 -5.73 -20.31
C LEU A 237 -1.87 -6.57 -20.91
N ASP A 238 -2.00 -7.83 -20.46
CA ASP A 238 -3.11 -8.70 -20.88
C ASP A 238 -4.46 -8.10 -20.41
N PRO A 239 -5.35 -7.73 -21.35
CA PRO A 239 -6.65 -7.15 -21.03
C PRO A 239 -7.62 -8.04 -20.25
N ARG A 240 -7.26 -9.31 -20.01
CA ARG A 240 -8.02 -10.30 -19.21
C ARG A 240 -7.64 -10.32 -17.73
N THR A 241 -6.57 -9.63 -17.36
CA THR A 241 -6.09 -9.55 -15.97
C THR A 241 -6.61 -8.32 -15.26
N GLU A 242 -6.78 -8.38 -13.95
CA GLU A 242 -7.11 -7.23 -13.11
C GLU A 242 -6.03 -6.16 -13.16
N GLN A 243 -4.76 -6.56 -13.36
CA GLN A 243 -3.63 -5.64 -13.47
C GLN A 243 -3.76 -4.68 -14.65
N TYR A 244 -4.41 -5.08 -15.74
CA TYR A 244 -4.69 -4.18 -16.86
C TYR A 244 -5.60 -3.01 -16.41
N GLY A 245 -6.70 -3.31 -15.73
CA GLY A 245 -7.63 -2.29 -15.22
C GLY A 245 -7.00 -1.38 -14.16
N ILE A 246 -6.28 -1.98 -13.20
CA ILE A 246 -5.58 -1.23 -12.14
C ILE A 246 -4.50 -0.31 -12.73
N SER A 247 -3.69 -0.82 -13.65
CA SER A 247 -2.59 -0.05 -14.24
C SER A 247 -3.08 1.08 -15.15
N LEU A 248 -4.17 0.86 -15.91
CA LEU A 248 -4.79 1.93 -16.70
C LEU A 248 -5.38 3.03 -15.82
N ALA A 249 -6.04 2.67 -14.71
CA ALA A 249 -6.56 3.66 -13.78
C ALA A 249 -5.43 4.45 -13.09
N ALA A 250 -4.33 3.78 -12.70
CA ALA A 250 -3.14 4.45 -12.19
C ALA A 250 -2.52 5.42 -13.22
N ALA A 251 -2.41 5.01 -14.48
CA ALA A 251 -1.96 5.86 -15.58
C ALA A 251 -2.91 7.04 -15.81
N ALA A 252 -4.23 6.83 -15.78
CA ALA A 252 -5.23 7.88 -15.91
C ALA A 252 -5.08 8.93 -14.80
N ARG A 253 -4.91 8.49 -13.55
CA ARG A 253 -4.67 9.36 -12.39
C ARG A 253 -3.43 10.25 -12.61
N ALA A 254 -2.34 9.68 -13.10
CA ALA A 254 -1.11 10.42 -13.42
C ALA A 254 -1.28 11.41 -14.59
N LEU A 255 -1.92 10.98 -15.68
CA LEU A 255 -2.21 11.80 -16.86
C LEU A 255 -3.11 13.00 -16.50
N ALA A 256 -4.17 12.75 -15.73
CA ALA A 256 -5.09 13.77 -15.23
C ALA A 256 -4.36 14.87 -14.47
N ARG A 257 -3.46 14.48 -13.56
CA ARG A 257 -2.63 15.41 -12.79
C ARG A 257 -1.66 16.19 -13.66
N CYS A 258 -1.12 15.58 -14.71
CA CYS A 258 -0.25 16.25 -15.67
C CYS A 258 -1.01 17.10 -16.72
N GLY A 259 -2.34 17.22 -16.61
CA GLY A 259 -3.17 18.02 -17.52
C GLY A 259 -3.60 17.30 -18.80
N ASP A 260 -3.23 16.03 -19.00
CA ASP A 260 -3.59 15.24 -20.18
C ASP A 260 -4.94 14.53 -19.96
N ARG A 261 -6.02 15.33 -19.94
CA ARG A 261 -7.37 14.86 -19.62
C ARG A 261 -7.96 13.91 -20.67
N GLU A 262 -7.59 14.08 -21.93
CA GLU A 262 -8.13 13.26 -23.01
C GLU A 262 -7.60 11.83 -22.92
N ASP A 263 -6.27 11.66 -22.81
CA ASP A 263 -5.69 10.33 -22.64
C ASP A 263 -6.05 9.72 -21.27
N ALA A 264 -6.20 10.53 -20.22
CA ALA A 264 -6.72 10.05 -18.94
C ALA A 264 -8.12 9.47 -19.08
N GLN A 265 -9.03 10.15 -19.79
CA GLN A 265 -10.39 9.65 -20.02
C GLN A 265 -10.39 8.37 -20.84
N ARG A 266 -9.56 8.27 -21.90
CA ARG A 266 -9.42 7.04 -22.69
C ARG A 266 -8.96 5.85 -21.83
N CYS A 267 -8.02 6.07 -20.92
CA CYS A 267 -7.56 5.04 -20.00
C CYS A 267 -8.69 4.60 -19.05
N LEU A 268 -9.48 5.55 -18.53
CA LEU A 268 -10.65 5.27 -17.69
C LEU A 268 -11.71 4.44 -18.43
N ASP A 269 -12.03 4.81 -19.66
CA ASP A 269 -13.02 4.10 -20.48
C ASP A 269 -12.62 2.64 -20.72
N LEU A 270 -11.33 2.40 -20.99
CA LEU A 270 -10.77 1.05 -21.14
C LEU A 270 -10.75 0.27 -19.83
N ALA A 271 -10.44 0.92 -18.71
CA ALA A 271 -10.42 0.31 -17.39
C ALA A 271 -11.83 -0.03 -16.88
N ALA A 272 -12.83 0.82 -17.16
CA ALA A 272 -14.23 0.64 -16.74
C ALA A 272 -14.89 -0.62 -17.33
N ALA A 273 -14.41 -1.12 -18.47
CA ALA A 273 -14.90 -2.36 -19.06
C ALA A 273 -14.40 -3.63 -18.33
N LYS A 274 -13.45 -3.51 -17.38
CA LYS A 274 -12.72 -4.66 -16.82
C LYS A 274 -13.35 -5.35 -15.62
N PRO A 275 -14.02 -4.66 -14.67
CA PRO A 275 -14.62 -5.33 -13.53
C PRO A 275 -15.52 -6.50 -13.94
N GLY A 276 -16.26 -6.41 -15.06
CA GLY A 276 -17.13 -7.51 -15.53
C GLY A 276 -16.41 -8.76 -16.07
N VAL A 277 -15.10 -8.72 -16.28
CA VAL A 277 -14.32 -9.79 -16.94
C VAL A 277 -13.42 -10.55 -15.97
N VAL A 278 -13.03 -9.91 -14.86
CA VAL A 278 -12.13 -10.50 -13.87
C VAL A 278 -12.90 -11.24 -12.78
N ALA A 279 -12.22 -12.18 -12.11
CA ALA A 279 -12.83 -12.93 -11.01
C ALA A 279 -13.35 -11.99 -9.92
N LEU A 280 -14.48 -12.36 -9.32
CA LEU A 280 -15.25 -11.50 -8.41
C LEU A 280 -14.42 -10.90 -7.26
N PHE A 281 -13.43 -11.65 -6.77
CA PHE A 281 -12.51 -11.18 -5.73
C PHE A 281 -11.67 -9.97 -6.15
N PHE A 282 -11.28 -9.90 -7.42
CA PHE A 282 -10.39 -8.86 -7.97
C PHE A 282 -11.14 -7.65 -8.55
N GLN A 283 -12.48 -7.70 -8.61
CA GLN A 283 -13.27 -6.59 -9.11
C GLN A 283 -13.22 -5.34 -8.21
N PRO A 284 -13.32 -5.43 -6.86
CA PRO A 284 -13.22 -4.26 -5.99
C PRO A 284 -11.88 -3.50 -6.13
N PRO A 285 -10.70 -4.16 -6.18
CA PRO A 285 -9.42 -3.51 -6.54
C PRO A 285 -9.46 -2.64 -7.80
N VAL A 286 -10.06 -3.13 -8.88
CA VAL A 286 -10.18 -2.36 -10.13
C VAL A 286 -11.10 -1.14 -9.94
N LEU A 287 -12.23 -1.33 -9.25
CA LEU A 287 -13.21 -0.26 -8.98
C LEU A 287 -12.65 0.84 -8.06
N MET A 288 -11.84 0.48 -7.06
CA MET A 288 -11.14 1.45 -6.22
C MET A 288 -10.15 2.29 -7.04
N ALA A 289 -9.36 1.65 -7.91
CA ALA A 289 -8.43 2.37 -8.76
C ALA A 289 -9.15 3.34 -9.71
N LEU A 290 -10.30 2.93 -10.27
CA LEU A 290 -11.18 3.79 -11.06
C LEU A 290 -11.69 4.99 -10.24
N ALA A 291 -12.11 4.76 -8.99
CA ALA A 291 -12.60 5.81 -8.11
C ALA A 291 -11.52 6.89 -7.87
N GLU A 292 -10.30 6.48 -7.54
CA GLU A 292 -9.16 7.38 -7.35
C GLU A 292 -8.81 8.18 -8.61
N ALA A 293 -8.92 7.55 -9.79
CA ALA A 293 -8.69 8.21 -11.07
C ALA A 293 -9.80 9.22 -11.40
N HIS A 294 -11.08 8.90 -11.15
CA HIS A 294 -12.19 9.85 -11.27
C HIS A 294 -12.04 11.04 -10.33
N GLN A 295 -11.63 10.79 -9.08
CA GLN A 295 -11.33 11.84 -8.11
C GLN A 295 -10.21 12.76 -8.61
N ALA A 296 -9.14 12.21 -9.19
CA ALA A 296 -8.05 13.00 -9.77
C ALA A 296 -8.47 13.80 -11.03
N MET A 297 -9.48 13.33 -11.76
CA MET A 297 -10.12 14.07 -12.86
C MET A 297 -11.07 15.17 -12.38
N GLY A 298 -11.38 15.23 -11.08
CA GLY A 298 -12.33 16.17 -10.49
C GLY A 298 -13.78 15.69 -10.55
N ASP A 299 -14.03 14.43 -10.89
CA ASP A 299 -15.36 13.81 -10.95
C ASP A 299 -15.66 13.06 -9.65
N ALA A 300 -15.94 13.83 -8.59
CA ALA A 300 -16.17 13.28 -7.25
C ALA A 300 -17.40 12.36 -7.19
N THR A 301 -18.43 12.63 -7.99
CA THR A 301 -19.65 11.82 -8.04
C THR A 301 -19.35 10.43 -8.59
N LYS A 302 -18.64 10.33 -9.73
CA LYS A 302 -18.24 9.01 -10.26
C LYS A 302 -17.24 8.29 -9.36
N ALA A 303 -16.40 9.03 -8.63
CA ALA A 303 -15.53 8.43 -7.63
C ALA A 303 -16.34 7.74 -6.52
N ASP A 304 -17.34 8.43 -5.97
CA ASP A 304 -18.23 7.86 -4.95
C ASP A 304 -19.04 6.67 -5.48
N GLU A 305 -19.57 6.77 -6.70
CA GLU A 305 -20.28 5.66 -7.36
C GLU A 305 -19.36 4.44 -7.52
N ALA A 306 -18.09 4.63 -7.90
CA ALA A 306 -17.14 3.55 -8.08
C ALA A 306 -16.74 2.88 -6.75
N TRP A 307 -16.49 3.64 -5.68
CA TRP A 307 -16.25 3.07 -4.34
C TRP A 307 -17.48 2.34 -3.79
N LEU A 308 -18.67 2.93 -3.95
CA LEU A 308 -19.92 2.27 -3.55
C LEU A 308 -20.09 0.97 -4.33
N LYS A 309 -19.80 0.97 -5.64
CA LYS A 309 -19.86 -0.23 -6.46
C LYS A 309 -18.86 -1.29 -6.01
N ALA A 310 -17.65 -0.89 -5.63
CA ALA A 310 -16.64 -1.80 -5.08
C ALA A 310 -17.17 -2.51 -3.82
N LEU A 311 -17.85 -1.79 -2.93
CA LEU A 311 -18.48 -2.35 -1.74
C LEU A 311 -19.68 -3.25 -2.05
N GLU A 312 -20.52 -2.89 -3.03
CA GLU A 312 -21.62 -3.75 -3.46
C GLU A 312 -21.12 -5.08 -4.03
N VAL A 313 -20.07 -5.01 -4.86
CA VAL A 313 -19.42 -6.19 -5.44
C VAL A 313 -18.78 -7.03 -4.33
N ALA A 314 -18.09 -6.39 -3.38
CA ALA A 314 -17.57 -7.05 -2.19
C ALA A 314 -18.70 -7.74 -1.40
N ARG A 315 -19.83 -7.07 -1.14
CA ARG A 315 -21.00 -7.66 -0.45
C ARG A 315 -21.54 -8.89 -1.19
N SER A 316 -21.56 -8.85 -2.52
CA SER A 316 -22.07 -9.96 -3.34
C SER A 316 -21.18 -11.22 -3.28
N HIS A 317 -19.91 -11.09 -2.90
CA HIS A 317 -18.95 -12.19 -2.92
C HIS A 317 -19.38 -13.34 -2.00
N HIS A 318 -19.35 -14.57 -2.50
CA HIS A 318 -19.86 -15.76 -1.81
C HIS A 318 -19.08 -16.09 -0.52
N HIS A 319 -17.77 -15.83 -0.51
CA HIS A 319 -16.92 -16.09 0.64
C HIS A 319 -16.93 -14.91 1.64
N PRO A 320 -17.37 -15.10 2.91
CA PRO A 320 -17.45 -14.03 3.91
C PRO A 320 -16.12 -13.28 4.13
N ARG A 321 -15.01 -14.02 4.26
CA ARG A 321 -13.65 -13.47 4.38
C ARG A 321 -13.28 -12.49 3.26
N ALA A 322 -13.59 -12.83 2.01
CA ALA A 322 -13.31 -11.95 0.87
C ALA A 322 -14.11 -10.64 0.94
N ARG A 323 -15.35 -10.69 1.44
CA ARG A 323 -16.15 -9.47 1.67
C ARG A 323 -15.45 -8.57 2.69
N ALA A 324 -15.01 -9.14 3.80
CA ALA A 324 -14.34 -8.43 4.88
C ALA A 324 -13.00 -7.80 4.44
N ILE A 325 -12.16 -8.56 3.73
CA ILE A 325 -10.90 -8.06 3.17
C ILE A 325 -11.17 -6.86 2.25
N ASN A 326 -12.13 -6.98 1.34
CA ASN A 326 -12.44 -5.90 0.39
C ASN A 326 -13.01 -4.65 1.07
N VAL A 327 -13.72 -4.77 2.21
CA VAL A 327 -14.12 -3.59 3.00
C VAL A 327 -12.90 -2.81 3.49
N VAL A 328 -11.91 -3.50 4.07
CA VAL A 328 -10.69 -2.85 4.56
C VAL A 328 -9.91 -2.22 3.41
N LEU A 329 -9.83 -2.88 2.26
CA LEU A 329 -9.18 -2.33 1.09
C LEU A 329 -9.88 -1.06 0.57
N VAL A 330 -11.22 -1.01 0.54
CA VAL A 330 -11.97 0.20 0.17
C VAL A 330 -11.72 1.34 1.15
N LEU A 331 -11.73 1.07 2.45
CA LEU A 331 -11.43 2.07 3.47
C LEU A 331 -10.00 2.62 3.31
N ARG A 332 -9.04 1.78 2.96
CA ARG A 332 -7.67 2.21 2.64
C ARG A 332 -7.61 3.09 1.39
N SER A 333 -8.31 2.74 0.32
CA SER A 333 -8.38 3.57 -0.90
C SER A 333 -9.02 4.94 -0.63
N LEU A 334 -10.10 4.99 0.17
CA LEU A 334 -10.71 6.24 0.63
C LEU A 334 -9.74 7.08 1.47
N LEU A 335 -8.98 6.44 2.37
CA LEU A 335 -7.90 7.10 3.12
C LEU A 335 -6.90 7.74 2.17
N GLU A 336 -6.32 6.95 1.25
CA GLU A 336 -5.34 7.39 0.24
C GLU A 336 -5.86 8.60 -0.57
N ALA A 337 -7.15 8.61 -0.91
CA ALA A 337 -7.80 9.72 -1.61
C ALA A 337 -8.17 10.93 -0.71
N GLY A 338 -8.03 10.82 0.61
CA GLY A 338 -8.42 11.85 1.57
C GLY A 338 -9.94 12.05 1.65
N ARG A 339 -10.70 10.97 1.51
CA ARG A 339 -12.17 10.98 1.43
C ARG A 339 -12.77 10.26 2.63
N GLU A 340 -13.89 10.76 3.13
CA GLU A 340 -14.73 10.04 4.10
C GLU A 340 -15.77 9.19 3.36
N PRO A 341 -16.17 8.03 3.90
CA PRO A 341 -17.20 7.20 3.30
C PRO A 341 -18.56 7.90 3.35
N THR A 342 -19.34 7.78 2.28
CA THR A 342 -20.72 8.28 2.24
C THR A 342 -21.63 7.42 3.13
N PRO A 343 -22.82 7.92 3.54
CA PRO A 343 -23.78 7.13 4.31
C PRO A 343 -24.15 5.79 3.65
N ASP A 344 -24.26 5.77 2.33
CA ASP A 344 -24.57 4.55 1.58
C ASP A 344 -23.42 3.53 1.63
N MET A 345 -22.17 4.01 1.55
CA MET A 345 -20.99 3.14 1.73
C MET A 345 -20.98 2.53 3.14
N VAL A 346 -21.22 3.36 4.17
CA VAL A 346 -21.30 2.89 5.57
C VAL A 346 -22.40 1.84 5.72
N ALA A 347 -23.57 2.06 5.15
CA ALA A 347 -24.68 1.10 5.19
C ALA A 347 -24.29 -0.25 4.56
N VAL A 348 -23.58 -0.24 3.42
CA VAL A 348 -23.08 -1.48 2.79
C VAL A 348 -22.02 -2.16 3.66
N MET A 349 -21.07 -1.42 4.22
CA MET A 349 -20.04 -1.97 5.12
C MET A 349 -20.66 -2.62 6.37
N ASP A 350 -21.65 -1.97 6.98
CA ASP A 350 -22.34 -2.51 8.15
C ASP A 350 -23.18 -3.75 7.79
N SER A 351 -23.74 -3.82 6.59
CA SER A 351 -24.41 -5.02 6.11
C SER A 351 -23.44 -6.22 6.01
N ILE A 352 -22.23 -6.00 5.49
CA ILE A 352 -21.19 -7.03 5.43
C ILE A 352 -20.77 -7.44 6.85
N ALA A 353 -20.65 -6.50 7.77
CA ALA A 353 -20.33 -6.76 9.17
C ALA A 353 -21.39 -7.62 9.88
N ARG A 354 -22.67 -7.46 9.52
CA ARG A 354 -23.77 -8.33 9.97
C ARG A 354 -23.83 -9.70 9.26
N GLY A 355 -22.90 -9.97 8.34
CA GLY A 355 -22.83 -11.21 7.58
C GLY A 355 -23.72 -11.25 6.33
N GLU A 356 -24.39 -10.15 5.98
CA GLU A 356 -25.30 -10.08 4.82
C GLU A 356 -24.53 -10.12 3.48
N GLY A 357 -25.17 -10.65 2.43
CA GLY A 357 -24.63 -10.71 1.07
C GLY A 357 -24.41 -12.14 0.56
N GLY A 358 -23.38 -12.35 -0.27
CA GLY A 358 -23.09 -13.66 -0.86
C GLY A 358 -24.07 -14.06 -1.98
N THR A 359 -24.67 -13.06 -2.61
CA THR A 359 -25.69 -13.20 -3.64
C THR A 359 -25.12 -13.60 -5.01
N ALA A 360 -23.81 -13.46 -5.22
CA ALA A 360 -23.18 -13.89 -6.46
C ALA A 360 -23.39 -15.38 -6.72
N ALA A 361 -23.56 -15.73 -7.99
CA ALA A 361 -23.64 -17.12 -8.42
C ALA A 361 -22.34 -17.85 -8.05
N LEU A 362 -22.48 -19.06 -7.52
CA LEU A 362 -21.32 -19.93 -7.29
C LEU A 362 -20.78 -20.43 -8.63
N PRO A 363 -19.46 -20.62 -8.76
CA PRO A 363 -18.91 -21.33 -9.90
C PRO A 363 -19.50 -22.74 -10.02
N PRO A 364 -19.60 -23.31 -11.24
CA PRO A 364 -20.05 -24.69 -11.42
C PRO A 364 -19.29 -25.67 -10.52
N GLY A 365 -20.01 -26.53 -9.80
CA GLY A 365 -19.44 -27.54 -8.89
C GLY A 365 -19.28 -27.11 -7.43
N TYR A 366 -19.56 -25.86 -7.08
CA TYR A 366 -19.57 -25.40 -5.68
C TYR A 366 -20.98 -25.39 -5.10
N VAL A 367 -21.12 -25.83 -3.83
CA VAL A 367 -22.37 -25.82 -3.08
C VAL A 367 -22.29 -24.76 -1.99
N ARG A 368 -23.37 -24.00 -1.76
CA ARG A 368 -23.44 -23.09 -0.61
C ARG A 368 -23.43 -23.94 0.66
N VAL A 369 -22.34 -23.86 1.42
CA VAL A 369 -22.33 -24.35 2.79
C VAL A 369 -23.09 -23.32 3.62
N GLU A 370 -24.26 -23.68 4.15
CA GLU A 370 -25.02 -22.80 5.03
C GLU A 370 -24.13 -22.36 6.20
N ALA A 371 -24.07 -21.05 6.45
CA ALA A 371 -23.32 -20.51 7.56
C ALA A 371 -23.89 -21.07 8.86
N LYS A 372 -23.07 -21.76 9.66
CA LYS A 372 -23.45 -22.06 11.04
C LYS A 372 -23.73 -20.73 11.74
N PRO A 373 -24.88 -20.59 12.43
CA PRO A 373 -25.15 -19.36 13.19
C PRO A 373 -24.01 -19.13 14.18
N ALA A 374 -23.58 -17.86 14.29
CA ALA A 374 -22.59 -17.45 15.28
C ALA A 374 -23.02 -17.97 16.67
N ASN A 375 -22.07 -18.53 17.43
CA ASN A 375 -22.35 -19.04 18.76
C ASN A 375 -23.11 -17.98 19.58
N PRO A 376 -24.24 -18.32 20.21
CA PRO A 376 -24.96 -17.37 21.03
C PRO A 376 -24.05 -16.86 22.16
N PRO A 377 -24.22 -15.60 22.59
CA PRO A 377 -23.41 -15.02 23.65
C PRO A 377 -23.44 -15.93 24.89
N ALA A 378 -22.26 -16.18 25.46
CA ALA A 378 -22.11 -17.03 26.63
C ALA A 378 -23.05 -16.53 27.74
N LYS A 379 -23.96 -17.40 28.19
CA LYS A 379 -24.85 -17.09 29.31
C LYS A 379 -24.00 -16.65 30.52
N PRO A 380 -24.37 -15.57 31.22
CA PRO A 380 -23.66 -15.16 32.42
C PRO A 380 -23.65 -16.34 33.41
N LYS A 381 -22.45 -16.74 33.85
CA LYS A 381 -22.28 -17.74 34.91
C LYS A 381 -23.02 -17.22 36.14
N GLY A 382 -24.15 -17.85 36.45
CA GLY A 382 -24.87 -17.60 37.69
C GLY A 382 -23.92 -17.79 38.86
N THR A 383 -23.76 -16.75 39.66
CA THR A 383 -23.10 -16.82 40.95
C THR A 383 -23.98 -17.69 41.86
N SER A 384 -23.52 -18.90 42.16
CA SER A 384 -24.04 -19.66 43.29
C SER A 384 -23.81 -18.84 44.55
N LYS A 385 -24.88 -18.62 45.31
CA LYS A 385 -24.78 -18.21 46.71
C LYS A 385 -24.22 -19.34 47.56
#